data_AF-A0A2V7AFS4-F1
#
_entry.id   AF-A0A2V7AFS4-F1
#
_cell.length_a   1.000
_cell.length_b   1.000
_cell.length_c   1.000
_cell.angle_alpha   90.00
_cell.angle_beta   90.00
_cell.angle_gamma   90.00
#
_symmetry.space_group_name_H-M   'P 1'
#
loop_
_entity.id
_entity.type
_entity.pdbx_description
1 polymer ?
#
loop_
_entity_poly.entity_id
_entity_poly.type
_entity_poly.pdbx_seq_one_letter_code
_entity_poly.pdbx_strand_id
1 'polypeptide(L)'
;MFRFLTAGESHGEALVAVIDGLPAGLPLAESHINEDLARRQRGYGRGGRMKIERDQVHILSGVRWGSTLGGPITLQIANRDCENWKSTISVGPPEPGVAQKKARGKGDTLGGVFEVVALRCPVELGSNVQWDRRLDGRLAQAICSIQAIKGCELGLGFETARRPGSGVHDEILFDHESGFRRSTNNAGGREGGVTNGQPVIARAAMKPLSTLRTPLRSVDLATKEAVEAVVERSDPCAVPAAGIVGEAMMAIVLAGAFLEKFGGDGLEEIRRNYETYLASLKTW
;
A
#
# COMPACT_ATOMS: atom_id res chain seq x y z
N MET A 1 16.40 8.63 -6.93
CA MET A 1 14.97 8.87 -6.62
C MET A 1 14.28 7.53 -6.60
N PHE A 2 13.65 7.15 -5.49
CA PHE A 2 12.93 5.88 -5.36
C PHE A 2 11.56 5.98 -6.05
N ARG A 3 11.23 5.02 -6.91
CA ARG A 3 9.96 4.97 -7.65
C ARG A 3 9.58 3.55 -7.99
N PHE A 4 8.31 3.33 -8.29
CA PHE A 4 7.84 2.05 -8.80
C PHE A 4 6.69 2.25 -9.80
N LEU A 5 6.50 1.25 -10.65
CA LEU A 5 5.40 1.15 -11.59
C LEU A 5 4.80 -0.26 -11.51
N THR A 6 3.47 -0.36 -11.54
CA THR A 6 2.77 -1.64 -11.67
C THR A 6 2.05 -1.72 -13.01
N ALA A 7 1.95 -2.93 -13.55
CA ALA A 7 1.28 -3.22 -14.83
C ALA A 7 0.60 -4.59 -14.79
N GLY A 8 -0.38 -4.78 -15.68
CA GLY A 8 -1.10 -6.03 -15.88
C GLY A 8 -2.58 -5.96 -15.46
N GLU A 9 -3.38 -6.79 -16.11
CA GLU A 9 -4.82 -6.84 -15.94
C GLU A 9 -5.26 -7.97 -15.01
N SER A 10 -6.42 -7.81 -14.36
CA SER A 10 -6.98 -8.81 -13.45
C SER A 10 -7.10 -10.21 -14.06
N HIS A 11 -7.30 -10.33 -15.39
CA HIS A 11 -7.39 -11.62 -16.08
C HIS A 11 -6.29 -11.82 -17.13
N GLY A 12 -5.31 -10.91 -17.21
CA GLY A 12 -4.18 -11.01 -18.14
C GLY A 12 -3.19 -12.09 -17.71
N GLU A 13 -2.14 -12.33 -18.49
CA GLU A 13 -1.21 -13.45 -18.23
C GLU A 13 -0.40 -13.30 -16.94
N ALA A 14 0.00 -12.07 -16.60
CA ALA A 14 0.79 -11.77 -15.42
C ALA A 14 0.60 -10.33 -14.96
N LEU A 15 0.97 -10.09 -13.71
CA LEU A 15 1.19 -8.76 -13.16
C LEU A 15 2.69 -8.50 -13.09
N VAL A 16 3.10 -7.26 -13.36
CA VAL A 16 4.51 -6.86 -13.31
C VAL A 16 4.64 -5.64 -12.41
N ALA A 17 5.71 -5.60 -11.62
CA ALA A 17 6.16 -4.40 -10.93
C ALA A 17 7.61 -4.11 -11.30
N VAL A 18 7.92 -2.84 -11.57
CA VAL A 18 9.28 -2.35 -11.75
C VAL A 18 9.58 -1.37 -10.63
N ILE A 19 10.63 -1.64 -9.85
CA ILE A 19 11.08 -0.80 -8.74
C ILE A 19 12.46 -0.25 -9.11
N ASP A 20 12.63 1.06 -8.98
CA ASP A 20 13.84 1.78 -9.35
C ASP A 20 14.30 2.69 -8.22
N GLY A 21 15.61 2.85 -8.07
CA GLY A 21 16.23 3.66 -7.02
C GLY A 21 16.38 2.96 -5.66
N LEU A 22 16.40 1.63 -5.62
CA LEU A 22 16.85 0.88 -4.44
C LEU A 22 18.38 0.76 -4.42
N PRO A 23 19.03 0.77 -3.26
CA PRO A 23 20.49 0.67 -3.17
C PRO A 23 20.99 -0.73 -3.52
N ALA A 24 22.27 -0.85 -3.87
CA ALA A 24 22.95 -2.15 -3.98
C ALA A 24 23.23 -2.76 -2.59
N GLY A 25 23.21 -4.09 -2.51
CA GLY A 25 23.56 -4.85 -1.31
C GLY A 25 22.42 -5.08 -0.32
N LEU A 26 21.17 -4.73 -0.64
CA LEU A 26 20.01 -5.07 0.17
C LEU A 26 19.68 -6.57 0.03
N PRO A 27 19.64 -7.36 1.12
CA PRO A 27 19.23 -8.75 1.05
C PRO A 27 17.78 -8.88 0.55
N LEU A 28 17.59 -9.63 -0.52
CA LEU A 28 16.28 -9.83 -1.13
C LEU A 28 16.16 -11.23 -1.73
N ALA A 29 15.09 -11.93 -1.34
CA ALA A 29 14.71 -13.22 -1.86
C ALA A 29 13.21 -13.23 -2.19
N GLU A 30 12.79 -14.08 -3.12
CA GLU A 30 11.38 -14.26 -3.48
C GLU A 30 10.52 -14.64 -2.26
N SER A 31 11.07 -15.40 -1.31
CA SER A 31 10.38 -15.79 -0.06
C SER A 31 9.90 -14.59 0.75
N HIS A 32 10.71 -13.53 0.85
CA HIS A 32 10.34 -12.33 1.60
C HIS A 32 9.08 -11.67 1.03
N ILE A 33 8.95 -11.66 -0.31
CA ILE A 33 7.79 -11.07 -1.00
C ILE A 33 6.59 -12.04 -0.96
N ASN A 34 6.85 -13.34 -1.10
CA ASN A 34 5.81 -14.38 -1.11
C ASN A 34 5.07 -14.47 0.23
N GLU A 35 5.72 -14.13 1.35
CA GLU A 35 5.05 -14.02 2.66
C GLU A 35 3.95 -12.95 2.63
N ASP A 36 4.24 -11.76 2.10
CA ASP A 36 3.26 -10.67 2.00
C ASP A 36 2.17 -10.94 0.95
N LEU A 37 2.53 -11.58 -0.17
CA LEU A 37 1.54 -12.06 -1.14
C LEU A 37 0.57 -13.06 -0.49
N ALA A 38 1.09 -14.01 0.30
CA ALA A 38 0.27 -14.95 1.03
C ALA A 38 -0.61 -14.27 2.09
N ARG A 39 -0.09 -13.26 2.81
CA ARG A 39 -0.88 -12.45 3.75
C ARG A 39 -2.04 -11.75 3.05
N ARG A 40 -1.80 -11.17 1.87
CA ARG A 40 -2.80 -10.47 1.05
C ARG A 40 -3.92 -11.39 0.54
N GLN A 41 -3.63 -12.67 0.34
CA GLN A 41 -4.64 -13.66 -0.10
C GLN A 41 -5.53 -14.17 1.06
N ARG A 42 -5.17 -13.92 2.32
CA ARG A 42 -5.92 -14.35 3.52
C ARG A 42 -7.00 -13.34 3.94
N GLY A 43 -7.83 -13.74 4.88
CA GLY A 43 -8.88 -12.91 5.49
C GLY A 43 -10.28 -13.52 5.36
N TYR A 44 -11.07 -13.42 6.43
CA TYR A 44 -12.48 -13.82 6.37
C TYR A 44 -13.22 -12.96 5.35
N GLY A 45 -14.00 -13.58 4.46
CA GLY A 45 -14.70 -12.89 3.38
C GLY A 45 -13.93 -12.79 2.05
N ARG A 46 -12.70 -13.29 1.94
CA ARG A 46 -12.02 -13.45 0.64
C ARG A 46 -12.72 -14.53 -0.21
N GLY A 47 -12.93 -14.25 -1.49
CA GLY A 47 -13.74 -15.04 -2.40
C GLY A 47 -12.97 -16.14 -3.13
N GLY A 48 -13.68 -16.78 -4.08
CA GLY A 48 -13.23 -18.00 -4.74
C GLY A 48 -11.92 -17.88 -5.53
N ARG A 49 -11.54 -16.67 -6.01
CA ARG A 49 -10.28 -16.48 -6.74
C ARG A 49 -9.06 -16.82 -5.88
N MET A 50 -9.08 -16.51 -4.59
CA MET A 50 -7.97 -16.80 -3.68
C MET A 50 -7.83 -18.31 -3.38
N LYS A 51 -8.77 -19.15 -3.82
CA LYS A 51 -8.66 -20.61 -3.78
C LYS A 51 -7.98 -21.19 -5.02
N ILE A 52 -7.96 -20.43 -6.11
CA ILE A 52 -7.37 -20.80 -7.40
C ILE A 52 -5.94 -20.26 -7.47
N GLU A 53 -5.79 -18.96 -7.18
CA GLU A 53 -4.51 -18.28 -7.21
C GLU A 53 -3.62 -18.72 -6.06
N ARG A 54 -2.35 -18.93 -6.38
CA ARG A 54 -1.26 -19.04 -5.40
C ARG A 54 -0.18 -18.10 -5.88
N ASP A 55 -0.34 -16.84 -5.52
CA ASP A 55 0.51 -15.76 -6.00
C ASP A 55 1.94 -16.04 -5.52
N GLN A 56 2.85 -16.15 -6.48
CA GLN A 56 4.28 -16.24 -6.22
C GLN A 56 4.98 -15.25 -7.13
N VAL A 57 5.92 -14.50 -6.56
CA VAL A 57 6.76 -13.60 -7.33
C VAL A 57 7.89 -14.36 -7.98
N HIS A 58 8.21 -13.97 -9.21
CA HIS A 58 9.44 -14.29 -9.88
C HIS A 58 10.26 -13.01 -10.07
N ILE A 59 11.51 -13.00 -9.60
CA ILE A 59 12.41 -11.85 -9.77
C ILE A 59 13.15 -11.99 -11.10
N LEU A 60 12.86 -11.09 -12.04
CA LEU A 60 13.42 -11.10 -13.39
C LEU A 60 14.73 -10.32 -13.52
N SER A 61 14.96 -9.31 -12.68
CA SER A 61 16.12 -8.42 -12.78
C SER A 61 16.47 -7.75 -11.45
N GLY A 62 17.63 -7.09 -11.40
CA GLY A 62 18.03 -6.21 -10.28
C GLY A 62 18.49 -6.93 -9.00
N VAL A 63 18.45 -8.27 -8.96
CA VAL A 63 18.90 -9.08 -7.83
C VAL A 63 19.86 -10.16 -8.32
N ARG A 64 20.96 -10.37 -7.60
CA ARG A 64 21.93 -11.45 -7.85
C ARG A 64 22.41 -12.00 -6.52
N TRP A 65 22.46 -13.33 -6.40
CA TRP A 65 22.92 -14.03 -5.19
C TRP A 65 22.22 -13.57 -3.89
N GLY A 66 20.92 -13.25 -3.98
CA GLY A 66 20.14 -12.83 -2.81
C GLY A 66 20.37 -11.38 -2.38
N SER A 67 21.00 -10.55 -3.22
CA SER A 67 21.21 -9.13 -2.94
C SER A 67 20.84 -8.25 -4.14
N THR A 68 20.31 -7.05 -3.86
CA THR A 68 20.02 -6.05 -4.89
C THR A 68 21.31 -5.53 -5.53
N LEU A 69 21.21 -5.17 -6.81
CA LEU A 69 22.34 -4.67 -7.61
C LEU A 69 22.38 -3.14 -7.75
N GLY A 70 21.37 -2.43 -7.25
CA GLY A 70 21.20 -0.98 -7.44
C GLY A 70 20.50 -0.57 -8.74
N GLY A 71 20.48 -1.47 -9.74
CA GLY A 71 19.66 -1.30 -10.94
C GLY A 71 18.18 -1.62 -10.70
N PRO A 72 17.30 -1.36 -11.71
CA PRO A 72 15.88 -1.65 -11.59
C PRO A 72 15.60 -3.12 -11.29
N ILE A 73 14.66 -3.36 -10.37
CA ILE A 73 14.18 -4.69 -10.01
C ILE A 73 12.82 -4.90 -10.68
N THR A 74 12.73 -5.94 -11.49
CA THR A 74 11.48 -6.36 -12.14
C THR A 74 10.95 -7.60 -11.43
N LEU A 75 9.70 -7.50 -10.98
CA LEU A 75 8.93 -8.55 -10.33
C LEU A 75 7.80 -8.98 -11.26
N GLN A 76 7.59 -10.28 -11.41
CA GLN A 76 6.46 -10.83 -12.14
C GLN A 76 5.65 -11.74 -11.23
N ILE A 77 4.32 -11.65 -11.31
CA ILE A 77 3.40 -12.59 -10.66
C ILE A 77 2.52 -13.17 -11.75
N ALA A 78 2.65 -14.48 -11.99
CA ALA A 78 1.80 -15.16 -12.97
C ALA A 78 0.35 -15.20 -12.48
N ASN A 79 -0.60 -14.98 -13.40
CA ASN A 79 -2.02 -15.04 -13.10
C ASN A 79 -2.57 -16.39 -13.57
N ARG A 80 -2.90 -17.28 -12.63
CA ARG A 80 -3.29 -18.66 -12.99
C ARG A 80 -4.69 -18.72 -13.58
N ASP A 81 -5.55 -17.76 -13.28
CA ASP A 81 -6.90 -17.71 -13.84
C ASP A 81 -6.91 -17.32 -15.33
N CYS A 82 -5.81 -16.83 -15.91
CA CYS A 82 -5.75 -16.36 -17.31
C CYS A 82 -6.21 -17.42 -18.32
N GLU A 83 -5.97 -18.71 -18.04
CA GLU A 83 -6.44 -19.86 -18.82
C GLU A 83 -7.97 -19.85 -19.04
N ASN A 84 -8.73 -19.35 -18.07
CA ASN A 84 -10.19 -19.27 -18.14
C ASN A 84 -10.71 -18.09 -18.97
N TRP A 85 -9.82 -17.20 -19.41
CA TRP A 85 -10.11 -15.89 -20.02
C TRP A 85 -9.37 -15.61 -21.34
N LYS A 86 -8.62 -16.58 -21.88
CA LYS A 86 -7.80 -16.43 -23.11
C LYS A 86 -8.55 -15.79 -24.29
N SER A 87 -9.80 -16.19 -24.53
CA SER A 87 -10.62 -15.64 -25.63
C SER A 87 -11.09 -14.21 -25.35
N THR A 88 -11.31 -13.86 -24.08
CA THR A 88 -11.92 -12.58 -23.67
C THR A 88 -10.90 -11.47 -23.50
N ILE A 89 -9.68 -11.81 -23.07
CA ILE A 89 -8.59 -10.82 -22.85
C ILE A 89 -7.50 -10.92 -23.92
N SER A 90 -7.82 -11.53 -25.06
CA SER A 90 -6.91 -11.57 -26.19
C SER A 90 -6.48 -10.16 -26.58
N VAL A 91 -5.19 -10.00 -26.93
CA VAL A 91 -4.63 -8.71 -27.37
C VAL A 91 -5.19 -8.31 -28.75
N GLY A 92 -5.61 -9.31 -29.53
CA GLY A 92 -6.28 -9.13 -30.82
C GLY A 92 -7.77 -8.81 -30.70
N PRO A 93 -8.43 -8.49 -31.83
CA PRO A 93 -9.87 -8.30 -31.83
C PRO A 93 -10.59 -9.56 -31.35
N PRO A 94 -11.70 -9.43 -30.61
CA PRO A 94 -12.42 -10.58 -30.07
C PRO A 94 -12.94 -11.46 -31.21
N GLU A 95 -12.79 -12.77 -31.04
CA GLU A 95 -13.42 -13.72 -31.96
C GLU A 95 -14.96 -13.57 -31.89
N PRO A 96 -15.67 -13.63 -33.03
CA PRO A 96 -17.12 -13.53 -33.04
C PRO A 96 -17.78 -14.60 -32.16
N GLY A 97 -18.62 -14.19 -31.21
CA GLY A 97 -19.45 -15.10 -30.40
C GLY A 97 -18.96 -15.40 -28.97
N VAL A 98 -17.93 -14.70 -28.46
CA VAL A 98 -17.48 -14.86 -27.07
C VAL A 98 -18.52 -14.26 -26.09
N ALA A 99 -19.28 -15.13 -25.43
CA ALA A 99 -20.24 -14.72 -24.40
C ALA A 99 -19.54 -14.34 -23.08
N GLN A 100 -19.94 -13.22 -22.48
CA GLN A 100 -19.46 -12.81 -21.15
C GLN A 100 -19.99 -13.78 -20.07
N LYS A 101 -19.09 -14.37 -19.29
CA LYS A 101 -19.45 -15.24 -18.15
C LYS A 101 -20.07 -14.39 -17.04
N LYS A 102 -21.37 -14.59 -16.76
CA LYS A 102 -22.05 -13.96 -15.62
C LYS A 102 -21.83 -14.78 -14.35
N ALA A 103 -21.38 -14.14 -13.27
CA ALA A 103 -21.38 -14.77 -11.95
C ALA A 103 -22.80 -14.77 -11.35
N ARG A 104 -23.16 -15.81 -10.59
CA ARG A 104 -24.48 -15.95 -9.94
C ARG A 104 -24.35 -16.15 -8.42
N GLY A 105 -25.29 -15.58 -7.66
CA GLY A 105 -25.45 -15.79 -6.22
C GLY A 105 -26.26 -14.66 -5.57
N LYS A 106 -26.65 -14.82 -4.30
CA LYS A 106 -27.22 -13.73 -3.47
C LYS A 106 -26.16 -13.24 -2.49
N GLY A 107 -26.13 -11.96 -2.16
CA GLY A 107 -25.22 -11.41 -1.12
C GLY A 107 -24.84 -9.94 -1.31
N ASP A 108 -24.62 -9.26 -0.19
CA ASP A 108 -24.11 -7.89 -0.10
C ASP A 108 -22.60 -7.87 0.13
N THR A 109 -21.98 -6.68 0.14
CA THR A 109 -20.57 -6.49 0.48
C THR A 109 -20.42 -5.49 1.62
N LEU A 110 -19.34 -5.62 2.39
CA LEU A 110 -19.02 -4.73 3.50
C LEU A 110 -17.71 -3.99 3.23
N GLY A 111 -17.69 -2.74 3.68
CA GLY A 111 -16.49 -1.93 3.82
C GLY A 111 -16.01 -1.94 5.27
N GLY A 112 -15.14 -1.00 5.60
CA GLY A 112 -14.65 -0.84 6.97
C GLY A 112 -13.46 0.09 7.06
N VAL A 113 -12.87 0.16 8.24
CA VAL A 113 -11.67 0.94 8.51
C VAL A 113 -10.56 -0.03 8.93
N PHE A 114 -9.36 0.17 8.41
CA PHE A 114 -8.15 -0.48 8.92
C PHE A 114 -7.12 0.57 9.36
N GLU A 115 -6.25 0.19 10.27
CA GLU A 115 -5.12 1.00 10.75
C GLU A 115 -3.81 0.31 10.40
N VAL A 116 -2.84 1.09 9.90
CA VAL A 116 -1.48 0.65 9.65
C VAL A 116 -0.52 1.48 10.50
N VAL A 117 0.45 0.79 11.09
CA VAL A 117 1.37 1.38 12.07
C VAL A 117 2.80 1.02 11.69
N ALA A 118 3.61 2.04 11.42
CA ALA A 118 5.06 1.88 11.29
C ALA A 118 5.74 2.25 12.61
N LEU A 119 6.49 1.29 13.16
CA LEU A 119 7.19 1.44 14.42
C LEU A 119 8.64 1.84 14.17
N ARG A 120 9.22 2.56 15.13
CA ARG A 120 10.66 2.91 15.15
C ARG A 120 11.13 3.66 13.90
N CYS A 121 10.26 4.49 13.32
CA CYS A 121 10.70 5.43 12.29
C CYS A 121 11.69 6.41 12.93
N PRO A 122 12.85 6.70 12.29
CA PRO A 122 13.72 7.76 12.77
C PRO A 122 12.98 9.09 12.74
N VAL A 123 13.40 10.02 13.60
CA VAL A 123 12.91 11.40 13.55
C VAL A 123 13.29 12.05 12.22
N GLU A 124 12.50 13.05 11.82
CA GLU A 124 12.74 13.93 10.68
C GLU A 124 12.75 13.28 9.27
N LEU A 125 12.00 12.20 9.06
CA LEU A 125 11.65 11.75 7.70
C LEU A 125 10.55 12.63 7.12
N GLY A 126 10.72 13.08 5.88
CA GLY A 126 9.87 14.10 5.25
C GLY A 126 10.44 15.51 5.39
N SER A 127 9.64 16.53 5.10
CA SER A 127 10.04 17.92 5.30
C SER A 127 8.85 18.85 5.48
N ASN A 128 9.04 19.90 6.29
CA ASN A 128 8.05 20.96 6.48
C ASN A 128 8.15 22.09 5.43
N VAL A 129 9.26 22.13 4.69
CA VAL A 129 9.68 23.28 3.86
C VAL A 129 8.80 23.51 2.64
N GLN A 130 8.20 22.44 2.11
CA GLN A 130 7.34 22.51 0.93
C GLN A 130 6.20 21.50 1.07
N TRP A 131 5.02 21.89 0.59
CA TRP A 131 3.76 21.17 0.80
C TRP A 131 3.80 19.70 0.33
N ASP A 132 4.47 19.40 -0.78
CA ASP A 132 4.62 18.06 -1.39
C ASP A 132 5.75 17.22 -0.75
N ARG A 133 6.58 17.84 0.09
CA ARG A 133 7.61 17.17 0.88
C ARG A 133 7.13 16.76 2.27
N ARG A 134 5.95 17.23 2.68
CA ARG A 134 5.31 16.83 3.94
C ARG A 134 4.92 15.37 3.86
N LEU A 135 5.42 14.57 4.81
CA LEU A 135 5.17 13.14 4.85
C LEU A 135 3.67 12.82 5.01
N ASP A 136 2.91 13.70 5.69
CA ASP A 136 1.45 13.62 5.80
C ASP A 136 0.77 13.55 4.42
N GLY A 137 1.12 14.47 3.52
CA GLY A 137 0.54 14.53 2.18
C GLY A 137 0.91 13.32 1.33
N ARG A 138 2.17 12.87 1.41
CA ARG A 138 2.66 11.68 0.70
C ARG A 138 1.97 10.40 1.18
N LEU A 139 1.82 10.23 2.50
CA LEU A 139 1.12 9.07 3.08
C LEU A 139 -0.36 9.10 2.75
N ALA A 140 -1.02 10.26 2.87
CA ALA A 140 -2.43 10.40 2.53
C ALA A 140 -2.68 10.08 1.05
N GLN A 141 -1.83 10.56 0.14
CA GLN A 141 -1.90 10.24 -1.29
C GLN A 141 -1.77 8.73 -1.52
N ALA A 142 -0.73 8.10 -0.95
CA ALA A 142 -0.46 6.68 -1.11
C ALA A 142 -1.62 5.81 -0.59
N ILE A 143 -2.11 6.09 0.63
CA ILE A 143 -3.22 5.35 1.23
C ILE A 143 -4.54 5.56 0.46
N CYS A 144 -4.87 6.80 0.10
CA CYS A 144 -6.09 7.09 -0.66
C CYS A 144 -6.05 6.55 -2.11
N SER A 145 -4.86 6.32 -2.67
CA SER A 145 -4.72 5.74 -4.01
C SER A 145 -5.02 4.24 -4.07
N ILE A 146 -5.08 3.56 -2.92
CA ILE A 146 -5.47 2.14 -2.84
C ILE A 146 -6.92 2.00 -3.31
N GLN A 147 -7.19 0.97 -4.12
CA GLN A 147 -8.51 0.74 -4.66
C GLN A 147 -9.56 0.65 -3.55
N ALA A 148 -10.71 1.30 -3.78
CA ALA A 148 -11.84 1.41 -2.85
C ALA A 148 -11.61 2.22 -1.57
N ILE A 149 -10.45 2.85 -1.36
CA ILE A 149 -10.29 3.79 -0.24
C ILE A 149 -10.98 5.11 -0.55
N LYS A 150 -11.72 5.63 0.42
CA LYS A 150 -12.51 6.86 0.33
C LYS A 150 -12.11 7.94 1.33
N GLY A 151 -11.26 7.61 2.30
CA GLY A 151 -10.72 8.55 3.27
C GLY A 151 -9.48 8.00 3.95
N CYS A 152 -8.62 8.91 4.41
CA CYS A 152 -7.42 8.60 5.19
C CYS A 152 -7.37 9.53 6.41
N GLU A 153 -7.02 8.95 7.55
CA GLU A 153 -6.75 9.67 8.79
C GLU A 153 -5.31 9.45 9.24
N LEU A 154 -4.70 10.49 9.80
CA LEU A 154 -3.37 10.46 10.36
C LEU A 154 -3.47 10.70 11.88
N GLY A 155 -2.97 9.77 12.69
CA GLY A 155 -3.16 9.82 14.15
C GLY A 155 -4.63 9.83 14.55
N LEU A 156 -5.08 10.82 15.33
CA LEU A 156 -6.50 11.03 15.65
C LEU A 156 -7.36 11.42 14.44
N GLY A 157 -6.78 11.92 13.35
CA GLY A 157 -7.53 12.19 12.12
C GLY A 157 -8.66 13.21 12.29
N PHE A 158 -9.88 12.84 11.90
CA PHE A 158 -11.04 13.73 12.02
C PHE A 158 -11.40 14.05 13.47
N GLU A 159 -11.01 13.21 14.42
CA GLU A 159 -11.26 13.44 15.86
C GLU A 159 -10.45 14.65 16.39
N THR A 160 -9.29 14.95 15.80
CA THR A 160 -8.51 16.15 16.12
C THR A 160 -9.33 17.43 15.94
N ALA A 161 -10.18 17.48 14.91
CA ALA A 161 -11.02 18.64 14.61
C ALA A 161 -12.19 18.81 15.59
N ARG A 162 -12.42 17.84 16.48
CA ARG A 162 -13.53 17.82 17.46
C ARG A 162 -13.08 18.13 18.88
N ARG A 163 -11.80 18.42 19.09
CA ARG A 163 -11.19 18.61 20.40
C ARG A 163 -10.46 19.96 20.49
N PRO A 164 -10.39 20.58 21.68
CA PRO A 164 -9.57 21.77 21.88
C PRO A 164 -8.08 21.43 21.75
N GLY A 165 -7.25 22.44 21.49
CA GLY A 165 -5.78 22.31 21.37
C GLY A 165 -5.12 21.55 22.53
N SER A 166 -5.60 21.80 23.75
CA SER A 166 -5.13 21.13 24.98
C SER A 166 -5.40 19.62 25.03
N GLY A 167 -6.30 19.10 24.18
CA GLY A 167 -6.66 17.69 24.12
C GLY A 167 -6.19 16.97 22.85
N VAL A 168 -5.34 17.61 22.03
CA VAL A 168 -4.87 17.05 20.75
C VAL A 168 -3.37 17.05 20.58
N HIS A 169 -2.66 18.04 21.13
CA HIS A 169 -1.21 18.11 20.96
C HIS A 169 -0.48 17.14 21.88
N ASP A 170 0.62 16.58 21.41
CA ASP A 170 1.43 15.62 22.15
C ASP A 170 2.55 16.37 22.88
N GLU A 171 2.45 16.47 24.21
CA GLU A 171 3.41 17.19 25.03
C GLU A 171 4.83 16.62 24.87
N ILE A 172 5.81 17.51 24.69
CA ILE A 172 7.23 17.15 24.63
C ILE A 172 7.77 17.08 26.05
N LEU A 173 8.22 15.90 26.44
CA LEU A 173 8.88 15.64 27.71
C LEU A 173 10.35 15.31 27.45
N PHE A 174 11.21 15.52 28.45
CA PHE A 174 12.63 15.21 28.38
C PHE A 174 13.06 14.43 29.61
N ASP A 175 13.92 13.44 29.41
CA ASP A 175 14.55 12.64 30.44
C ASP A 175 16.02 12.40 30.08
N HIS A 176 16.92 12.48 31.04
CA HIS A 176 18.37 12.42 30.77
C HIS A 176 18.84 11.03 30.30
N GLU A 177 18.10 9.97 30.57
CA GLU A 177 18.44 8.61 30.12
C GLU A 177 17.83 8.28 28.76
N SER A 178 16.59 8.73 28.51
CA SER A 178 15.79 8.35 27.33
C SER A 178 15.62 9.46 26.29
N GLY A 179 16.07 10.69 26.56
CA GLY A 179 15.99 11.84 25.67
C GLY A 179 14.58 12.43 25.56
N PHE A 180 14.27 13.02 24.41
CA PHE A 180 12.93 13.56 24.13
C PHE A 180 11.90 12.46 23.97
N ARG A 181 10.76 12.58 24.66
CA ARG A 181 9.63 11.64 24.60
C ARG A 181 8.29 12.38 24.54
N ARG A 182 7.22 11.63 24.26
CA ARG A 182 5.84 12.12 24.30
C ARG A 182 5.01 11.33 25.30
N SER A 183 4.06 11.98 25.96
CA SER A 183 3.05 11.32 26.82
C SER A 183 1.95 10.63 26.00
N THR A 184 1.65 11.16 24.81
CA THR A 184 0.62 10.67 23.88
C THR A 184 1.14 10.64 22.44
N ASN A 185 0.36 10.03 21.53
CA ASN A 185 0.67 10.00 20.10
C ASN A 185 -0.57 10.33 19.24
N ASN A 186 -1.26 11.41 19.62
CA ASN A 186 -2.44 11.90 18.94
C ASN A 186 -2.14 12.36 17.51
N ALA A 187 -0.94 12.86 17.25
CA ALA A 187 -0.49 13.25 15.92
C ALA A 187 -0.11 12.05 15.03
N GLY A 188 -0.02 10.84 15.61
CA GLY A 188 0.28 9.61 14.88
C GLY A 188 1.67 9.63 14.25
N GLY A 189 2.69 9.98 15.04
CA GLY A 189 4.09 9.83 14.70
C GLY A 189 4.70 10.97 13.89
N ARG A 190 3.95 12.05 13.64
CA ARG A 190 4.40 13.16 12.79
C ARG A 190 3.96 14.51 13.31
N GLU A 191 4.78 15.51 13.09
CA GLU A 191 4.44 16.91 13.29
C GLU A 191 5.02 17.75 12.17
N GLY A 192 4.25 18.72 11.68
CA GLY A 192 4.73 19.66 10.66
C GLY A 192 5.16 19.04 9.33
N GLY A 193 4.78 17.80 8.99
CA GLY A 193 5.28 17.14 7.78
C GLY A 193 6.43 16.17 7.99
N VAL A 194 6.91 15.97 9.23
CA VAL A 194 8.06 15.10 9.52
C VAL A 194 7.77 14.08 10.60
N THR A 195 8.45 12.94 10.61
CA THR A 195 8.35 11.98 11.72
C THR A 195 8.94 12.54 13.01
N ASN A 196 8.30 12.25 14.15
CA ASN A 196 8.71 12.72 15.48
C ASN A 196 9.24 11.59 16.40
N GLY A 197 9.46 10.40 15.84
CA GLY A 197 9.98 9.22 16.56
C GLY A 197 8.91 8.36 17.23
N GLN A 198 7.66 8.86 17.37
CA GLN A 198 6.53 8.05 17.80
C GLN A 198 6.04 7.14 16.64
N PRO A 199 5.25 6.08 16.92
CA PRO A 199 4.64 5.26 15.88
C PRO A 199 3.91 6.10 14.82
N VAL A 200 4.23 5.87 13.54
CA VAL A 200 3.55 6.53 12.42
C VAL A 200 2.25 5.77 12.15
N ILE A 201 1.11 6.44 12.33
CA ILE A 201 -0.22 5.82 12.29
C ILE A 201 -1.02 6.39 11.14
N ALA A 202 -1.56 5.53 10.29
CA ALA A 202 -2.56 5.92 9.30
C ALA A 202 -3.76 4.98 9.34
N ARG A 203 -4.97 5.54 9.28
CA ARG A 203 -6.20 4.77 9.07
C ARG A 203 -6.78 5.03 7.69
N ALA A 204 -7.45 4.04 7.12
CA ALA A 204 -8.06 4.14 5.81
C ALA A 204 -9.50 3.61 5.85
N ALA A 205 -10.42 4.39 5.29
CA ALA A 205 -11.82 4.00 5.13
C ALA A 205 -12.03 3.35 3.76
N MET A 206 -12.25 2.05 3.74
CA MET A 206 -12.55 1.27 2.55
C MET A 206 -14.07 1.20 2.34
N LYS A 207 -14.56 1.63 1.18
CA LYS A 207 -15.97 1.44 0.83
C LYS A 207 -16.27 -0.06 0.59
N PRO A 208 -17.53 -0.49 0.74
CA PRO A 208 -17.96 -1.78 0.22
C PRO A 208 -17.62 -1.97 -1.27
N LEU A 209 -17.31 -3.20 -1.67
CA LEU A 209 -17.00 -3.51 -3.06
C LEU A 209 -18.24 -3.29 -3.94
N SER A 210 -18.05 -2.65 -5.09
CA SER A 210 -19.17 -2.08 -5.85
C SER A 210 -20.01 -3.13 -6.59
N THR A 211 -19.48 -4.32 -6.81
CA THR A 211 -20.22 -5.41 -7.45
C THR A 211 -20.90 -6.26 -6.38
N LEU A 212 -22.16 -5.95 -6.15
CA LEU A 212 -23.04 -6.76 -5.32
C LEU A 212 -23.49 -8.00 -6.09
N ARG A 213 -23.73 -9.11 -5.38
CA ARG A 213 -24.31 -10.32 -5.99
C ARG A 213 -25.81 -10.14 -6.25
N THR A 214 -26.46 -9.31 -5.44
CA THR A 214 -27.77 -8.73 -5.75
C THR A 214 -27.53 -7.45 -6.55
N PRO A 215 -27.71 -7.46 -7.88
CA PRO A 215 -27.32 -6.34 -8.72
C PRO A 215 -28.14 -5.08 -8.41
N LEU A 216 -27.48 -3.93 -8.45
CA LEU A 216 -28.15 -2.63 -8.39
C LEU A 216 -28.73 -2.29 -9.78
N ARG A 217 -29.68 -1.35 -9.79
CA ARG A 217 -30.15 -0.74 -11.04
C ARG A 217 -29.00 -0.03 -11.75
N SER A 218 -28.92 -0.21 -13.05
CA SER A 218 -27.96 0.40 -13.96
C SER A 218 -28.67 0.83 -15.24
N VAL A 219 -27.91 1.29 -16.22
CA VAL A 219 -28.41 1.75 -17.51
C VAL A 219 -27.52 1.18 -18.60
N ASP A 220 -28.11 0.59 -19.62
CA ASP A 220 -27.39 0.18 -20.82
C ASP A 220 -26.90 1.44 -21.56
N LEU A 221 -25.59 1.53 -21.81
CA LEU A 221 -25.01 2.75 -22.38
C LEU A 221 -25.39 2.97 -23.85
N ALA A 222 -25.74 1.92 -24.59
CA ALA A 222 -26.13 2.01 -26.00
C ALA A 222 -27.61 2.37 -26.14
N THR A 223 -28.49 1.69 -25.38
CA THR A 223 -29.94 1.87 -25.50
C THR A 223 -30.50 2.94 -24.56
N LYS A 224 -29.75 3.30 -23.50
CA LYS A 224 -30.18 4.17 -22.38
C LYS A 224 -31.34 3.59 -21.55
N GLU A 225 -31.63 2.30 -21.69
CA GLU A 225 -32.69 1.63 -20.95
C GLU A 225 -32.21 1.14 -19.58
N ALA A 226 -33.14 1.03 -18.63
CA ALA A 226 -32.85 0.52 -17.30
C ALA A 226 -32.55 -0.98 -17.36
N VAL A 227 -31.39 -1.37 -16.83
CA VAL A 227 -30.94 -2.78 -16.74
C VAL A 227 -30.40 -3.07 -15.34
N GLU A 228 -30.22 -4.34 -15.00
CA GLU A 228 -29.47 -4.71 -13.81
C GLU A 228 -27.97 -4.64 -14.08
N ALA A 229 -27.19 -4.18 -13.09
CA ALA A 229 -25.74 -4.14 -13.18
C ALA A 229 -25.14 -5.53 -13.42
N VAL A 230 -24.04 -5.59 -14.18
CA VAL A 230 -23.31 -6.84 -14.40
C VAL A 230 -22.70 -7.33 -13.07
N VAL A 231 -22.97 -8.60 -12.75
CA VAL A 231 -22.42 -9.26 -11.56
C VAL A 231 -21.10 -9.93 -11.93
N GLU A 232 -20.01 -9.28 -11.51
CA GLU A 232 -18.67 -9.83 -11.47
C GLU A 232 -18.40 -10.63 -10.19
N ARG A 233 -17.38 -11.48 -10.20
CA ARG A 233 -16.95 -12.21 -9.00
C ARG A 233 -16.37 -11.23 -7.98
N SER A 234 -17.06 -11.03 -6.86
CA SER A 234 -16.58 -10.18 -5.76
C SER A 234 -16.57 -10.88 -4.40
N ASP A 235 -15.65 -10.40 -3.57
CA ASP A 235 -15.46 -10.79 -2.18
C ASP A 235 -16.52 -10.10 -1.30
N PRO A 236 -17.15 -10.79 -0.33
CA PRO A 236 -18.02 -10.14 0.65
C PRO A 236 -17.33 -9.04 1.47
N CYS A 237 -16.04 -9.22 1.81
CA CYS A 237 -15.24 -8.21 2.51
C CYS A 237 -13.77 -8.39 2.16
N ALA A 238 -13.08 -7.29 1.89
CA ALA A 238 -11.65 -7.29 1.58
C ALA A 238 -10.83 -6.34 2.48
N VAL A 239 -11.42 -5.80 3.55
CA VAL A 239 -10.76 -4.88 4.48
C VAL A 239 -9.46 -5.45 5.08
N PRO A 240 -9.39 -6.73 5.52
CA PRO A 240 -8.12 -7.27 6.05
C PRO A 240 -7.01 -7.31 5.01
N ALA A 241 -7.33 -7.68 3.77
CA ALA A 241 -6.36 -7.70 2.67
C ALA A 241 -5.95 -6.28 2.25
N ALA A 242 -6.87 -5.31 2.31
CA ALA A 242 -6.56 -3.91 2.07
C ALA A 242 -5.60 -3.34 3.12
N GLY A 243 -5.66 -3.83 4.37
CA GLY A 243 -4.68 -3.52 5.41
C GLY A 243 -3.25 -3.88 4.99
N ILE A 244 -3.04 -5.07 4.41
CA ILE A 244 -1.72 -5.51 3.90
C ILE A 244 -1.23 -4.60 2.78
N VAL A 245 -2.13 -4.17 1.88
CA VAL A 245 -1.78 -3.20 0.84
C VAL A 245 -1.43 -1.83 1.45
N GLY A 246 -2.14 -1.42 2.51
CA GLY A 246 -1.84 -0.23 3.29
C GLY A 246 -0.45 -0.25 3.92
N GLU A 247 -0.05 -1.40 4.49
CA GLU A 247 1.29 -1.60 5.04
C GLU A 247 2.35 -1.41 3.95
N ALA A 248 2.16 -2.04 2.79
CA ALA A 248 3.08 -1.94 1.67
C ALA A 248 3.21 -0.49 1.15
N MET A 249 2.09 0.21 0.97
CA MET A 249 2.10 1.61 0.53
C MET A 249 2.76 2.55 1.55
N MET A 250 2.52 2.34 2.84
CA MET A 250 3.20 3.09 3.91
C MET A 250 4.71 2.80 3.90
N ALA A 251 5.12 1.55 3.78
CA ALA A 251 6.53 1.16 3.71
C ALA A 251 7.25 1.78 2.51
N ILE A 252 6.62 1.80 1.33
CA ILE A 252 7.14 2.44 0.11
C ILE A 252 7.38 3.93 0.33
N VAL A 253 6.41 4.64 0.91
CA VAL A 253 6.54 6.10 1.16
C VAL A 253 7.64 6.38 2.18
N LEU A 254 7.70 5.59 3.26
CA LEU A 254 8.72 5.75 4.30
C LEU A 254 10.12 5.40 3.77
N ALA A 255 10.25 4.34 2.97
CA ALA A 255 11.51 3.98 2.32
C ALA A 255 11.99 5.09 1.37
N GLY A 256 11.07 5.67 0.58
CA GLY A 256 11.38 6.83 -0.28
C GLY A 256 11.88 8.02 0.54
N ALA A 257 11.18 8.39 1.62
CA ALA A 257 11.60 9.47 2.51
C ALA A 257 12.94 9.19 3.22
N PHE A 258 13.19 7.93 3.58
CA PHE A 258 14.44 7.47 4.19
C PHE A 258 15.61 7.61 3.21
N LEU A 259 15.44 7.13 1.98
CA LEU A 259 16.46 7.25 0.92
C LEU A 259 16.68 8.71 0.51
N GLU A 260 15.64 9.55 0.51
CA GLU A 260 15.79 10.99 0.29
C GLU A 260 16.62 11.69 1.38
N LYS A 261 16.47 11.29 2.65
CA LYS A 261 17.20 11.90 3.77
C LYS A 261 18.64 11.42 3.85
N PHE A 262 18.87 10.11 3.70
CA PHE A 262 20.17 9.50 3.96
C PHE A 262 21.00 9.28 2.69
N GLY A 263 20.39 9.36 1.50
CA GLY A 263 21.08 9.20 0.21
C GLY A 263 21.82 7.87 0.08
N GLY A 264 22.80 7.81 -0.81
CA GLY A 264 23.69 6.67 -0.98
C GLY A 264 23.24 5.61 -1.99
N ASP A 265 24.22 5.02 -2.68
CA ASP A 265 23.98 4.05 -3.76
C ASP A 265 24.13 2.59 -3.27
N GLY A 266 24.74 2.40 -2.09
CA GLY A 266 24.92 1.10 -1.44
C GLY A 266 24.41 1.08 -0.01
N LEU A 267 23.97 -0.09 0.46
CA LEU A 267 23.39 -0.25 1.80
C LEU A 267 24.36 0.17 2.93
N GLU A 268 25.65 -0.11 2.79
CA GLU A 268 26.67 0.27 3.79
C GLU A 268 26.88 1.78 3.88
N GLU A 269 26.78 2.50 2.76
CA GLU A 269 26.82 3.96 2.76
C GLU A 269 25.59 4.56 3.44
N ILE A 270 24.40 4.06 3.09
CA ILE A 270 23.15 4.44 3.76
C ILE A 270 23.25 4.21 5.27
N ARG A 271 23.75 3.04 5.68
CA ARG A 271 23.93 2.68 7.09
C ARG A 271 24.84 3.68 7.80
N ARG A 272 26.00 4.00 7.22
CA ARG A 272 26.93 4.98 7.77
C ARG A 272 26.29 6.36 7.94
N ASN A 273 25.55 6.83 6.93
CA ASN A 273 24.88 8.13 6.97
C ASN A 273 23.79 8.16 8.06
N TYR A 274 23.02 7.07 8.17
CA TYR A 274 22.00 6.90 9.18
C TYR A 274 22.57 6.84 10.60
N GLU A 275 23.61 6.04 10.83
CA GLU A 275 24.27 5.92 12.14
C GLU A 275 24.92 7.22 12.58
N THR A 276 25.54 7.95 11.64
CA THR A 276 26.12 9.28 11.90
C THR A 276 25.04 10.27 12.31
N TYR A 277 23.89 10.25 11.63
CA TYR A 277 22.75 11.07 12.02
C TYR A 277 22.25 10.72 13.43
N LEU A 278 22.05 9.43 13.74
CA LEU A 278 21.64 8.99 15.07
C LEU A 278 22.66 9.40 16.16
N ALA A 279 23.96 9.35 15.86
CA ALA A 279 25.00 9.81 16.77
C ALA A 279 24.90 11.33 17.02
N SER A 280 24.62 12.13 16.00
CA SER A 280 24.43 13.58 16.17
C SER A 280 23.22 13.92 17.05
N LEU A 281 22.14 13.14 16.99
CA LEU A 281 20.95 13.35 17.84
C LEU A 281 21.25 13.19 19.33
N LYS A 282 22.28 12.40 19.70
CA LYS A 282 22.69 12.25 21.10
C LYS A 282 23.42 13.48 21.65
N THR A 283 23.79 14.41 20.79
CA THR A 283 24.46 15.66 21.17
C THR A 283 23.52 16.87 21.21
N TRP A 284 22.24 16.66 20.86
CA TRP A 284 21.18 17.66 21.00
C TRP A 284 20.62 17.64 22.41
#